data_AF-A0AAW2VDR3-F1
#
_entry.id   AF-A0AAW2VDR3-F1
#
_cell.length_a   1.000
_cell.length_b   1.000
_cell.length_c   1.000
_cell.angle_alpha   90.00
_cell.angle_beta   90.00
_cell.angle_gamma   90.00
#
_symmetry.space_group_name_H-M   'P 1'
#
loop_
_entity.id
_entity.type
_entity.pdbx_description
1 polymer ?
#
loop_
_entity_poly.entity_id
_entity_poly.type
_entity_poly.pdbx_seq_one_letter_code
_entity_poly.pdbx_strand_id
1 'polypeptide(L)'
;MGSTGEADKKRRHFSSISPTAGAAKKQPLAPLSEEKKNSTGFKNYGDVLLDAAVLQFQNQKLIQKLETQKVEINALEDRLCHLKDKQQSYEKTLAVVNSSWEELVDDLESRSNCTLDSLKHGRGFGHHLVKDDGDSLPEDALLSRLLETGATESSSTSSASTILNPTEEDRKIDGGRTKNPKSILPNIVASFDDLNNLKHRLYTVSLKTFSSNGQSQKVVSSDLLTEVKNLRIAVLKLHLKHKSLAGELQSHRDTDAKNKAVLKHLKGELESTISELEESNRKLAILKAERDVAKGAFFPVLNRGNKQATTDKARDKQRELQEMESSLKELLDQSTSRLHELKRLHGERLDILRHLSDLQLKGYSDHIQRLAEDRVQNAAALENTQRRLSDVRKSSQQLMGTLDEAQSQVEGSRASLAQLQIALEKERFERKRVEEDLDTLRRKAEQLKSEAEGSSVAEKLRQELREYKEILKCSVCLDRRKESNETVSVLVYKELLRRVTVSAQFVLQALGLMTSNPYTSDQKFQVMLPGFDSMVPFEPALVHPG
;
A
#
# COMPACT_ATOMS: atom_id res chain seq x y z
N MET A 1 67.89 -15.97 5.72
CA MET A 1 67.37 -17.35 5.81
C MET A 1 66.43 -17.56 4.62
N GLY A 2 66.95 -17.92 3.44
CA GLY A 2 66.73 -19.24 2.81
C GLY A 2 65.33 -19.35 2.18
N SER A 3 65.12 -18.99 0.90
CA SER A 3 65.29 -19.78 -0.35
C SER A 3 64.10 -20.69 -0.72
N THR A 4 63.89 -20.80 -2.05
CA THR A 4 62.99 -21.67 -2.86
C THR A 4 61.58 -21.12 -3.12
N GLY A 5 61.06 -21.00 -4.35
CA GLY A 5 61.52 -21.31 -5.71
C GLY A 5 60.40 -20.89 -6.70
N GLU A 6 60.76 -20.52 -7.93
CA GLU A 6 59.90 -19.96 -9.00
C GLU A 6 58.75 -20.86 -9.50
N ALA A 7 57.71 -20.23 -10.08
CA ALA A 7 57.38 -20.42 -11.51
C ALA A 7 56.48 -19.29 -12.06
N ASP A 8 57.00 -18.60 -13.07
CA ASP A 8 56.43 -17.52 -13.89
C ASP A 8 55.49 -18.06 -14.99
N LYS A 9 54.27 -17.51 -15.12
CA LYS A 9 53.47 -17.58 -16.36
C LYS A 9 52.72 -16.26 -16.58
N LYS A 10 53.42 -15.32 -17.22
CA LYS A 10 52.87 -14.07 -17.73
C LYS A 10 51.74 -14.27 -18.75
N ARG A 11 50.62 -13.65 -18.37
CA ARG A 11 49.43 -13.26 -19.14
C ARG A 11 49.81 -12.62 -20.48
N ARG A 12 49.37 -13.21 -21.60
CA ARG A 12 49.42 -12.56 -22.92
C ARG A 12 48.22 -11.64 -23.07
N HIS A 13 48.50 -10.39 -23.38
CA HIS A 13 47.55 -9.37 -23.81
C HIS A 13 47.01 -9.71 -25.21
N PHE A 14 45.69 -9.72 -25.38
CA PHE A 14 45.05 -9.69 -26.69
C PHE A 14 44.60 -8.26 -26.96
N SER A 15 45.25 -7.63 -27.95
CA SER A 15 44.83 -6.36 -28.51
C SER A 15 43.77 -6.59 -29.59
N SER A 16 42.65 -5.91 -29.43
CA SER A 16 41.61 -5.66 -30.42
C SER A 16 42.10 -4.72 -31.52
N ILE A 17 41.92 -5.06 -32.79
CA ILE A 17 41.71 -4.12 -33.91
C ILE A 17 40.86 -4.84 -34.98
N SER A 18 39.72 -4.23 -35.33
CA SER A 18 38.90 -4.53 -36.52
C SER A 18 39.56 -3.98 -37.79
N PRO A 19 39.34 -4.54 -39.00
CA PRO A 19 39.65 -3.85 -40.24
C PRO A 19 38.39 -3.29 -40.92
N THR A 20 38.34 -1.97 -41.00
CA THR A 20 37.55 -1.22 -41.98
C THR A 20 38.28 -1.23 -43.33
N ALA A 21 37.52 -1.41 -44.40
CA ALA A 21 38.00 -1.42 -45.79
C ALA A 21 38.59 -0.08 -46.25
N GLY A 22 39.59 -0.12 -47.14
CA GLY A 22 40.00 1.04 -47.92
C GLY A 22 41.40 0.97 -48.55
N ALA A 23 41.42 0.92 -49.88
CA ALA A 23 42.49 1.38 -50.77
C ALA A 23 43.81 0.58 -50.87
N ALA A 24 43.91 -0.14 -51.99
CA ALA A 24 45.02 -0.16 -52.94
C ALA A 24 46.44 0.16 -52.43
N LYS A 25 47.29 -0.87 -52.38
CA LYS A 25 48.72 -0.76 -52.75
C LYS A 25 49.30 -2.15 -53.06
N LYS A 26 49.60 -2.35 -54.35
CA LYS A 26 50.46 -3.42 -54.87
C LYS A 26 51.86 -3.32 -54.23
N GLN A 27 52.49 -4.45 -53.92
CA GLN A 27 53.94 -4.75 -54.04
C GLN A 27 54.26 -6.12 -53.35
N PRO A 28 55.41 -6.78 -53.57
CA PRO A 28 55.63 -7.70 -54.68
C PRO A 28 56.10 -9.10 -54.21
N LEU A 29 55.83 -10.14 -54.98
CA LEU A 29 56.45 -11.45 -54.79
C LEU A 29 57.92 -11.39 -55.23
N ALA A 30 58.83 -11.66 -54.29
CA ALA A 30 60.24 -11.91 -54.59
C ALA A 30 60.39 -13.31 -55.24
N PRO A 31 61.13 -13.42 -56.35
CA PRO A 31 61.51 -14.70 -56.94
C PRO A 31 62.87 -15.15 -56.40
N LEU A 32 63.00 -16.42 -55.99
CA LEU A 32 64.30 -17.06 -55.82
C LEU A 32 64.74 -17.70 -57.14
N SER A 33 65.83 -17.15 -57.68
CA SER A 33 66.82 -17.69 -58.63
C SER A 33 67.30 -19.10 -58.26
N GLU A 34 67.95 -19.93 -59.06
CA GLU A 34 68.43 -20.02 -60.45
C GLU A 34 68.99 -21.46 -60.53
N GLU A 35 68.92 -22.17 -61.67
CA GLU A 35 70.11 -22.65 -62.39
C GLU A 35 69.77 -23.56 -63.58
N LYS A 36 70.44 -23.24 -64.69
CA LYS A 36 70.47 -23.94 -65.98
C LYS A 36 71.11 -25.33 -65.87
N LYS A 37 70.66 -26.27 -66.71
CA LYS A 37 71.50 -26.87 -67.79
C LYS A 37 70.76 -27.95 -68.60
N ASN A 38 70.58 -27.63 -69.88
CA ASN A 38 70.72 -28.46 -71.09
C ASN A 38 70.85 -29.99 -70.92
N SER A 39 69.95 -30.76 -71.53
CA SER A 39 70.33 -31.92 -72.36
C SER A 39 69.13 -32.44 -73.16
N THR A 40 69.34 -32.56 -74.46
CA THR A 40 68.59 -33.39 -75.41
C THR A 40 68.41 -34.83 -74.90
N GLY A 41 67.22 -35.40 -75.07
CA GLY A 41 66.94 -36.82 -74.82
C GLY A 41 65.43 -37.07 -74.88
N PHE A 42 65.02 -38.06 -75.66
CA PHE A 42 63.65 -38.54 -75.80
C PHE A 42 62.86 -38.44 -74.48
N LYS A 43 61.87 -37.53 -74.41
CA LYS A 43 60.88 -37.56 -73.32
C LYS A 43 60.01 -38.79 -73.57
N ASN A 44 60.29 -39.86 -72.84
CA ASN A 44 59.43 -41.03 -72.77
C ASN A 44 58.02 -40.56 -72.41
N TYR A 45 57.02 -41.00 -73.18
CA TYR A 45 55.60 -40.69 -72.94
C TYR A 45 55.18 -40.94 -71.48
N GLY A 46 55.87 -41.84 -70.76
CA GLY A 46 55.67 -42.11 -69.34
C GLY A 46 55.97 -40.93 -68.39
N ASP A 47 56.99 -40.11 -68.65
CA ASP A 47 57.33 -38.98 -67.78
C ASP A 47 56.32 -37.84 -67.92
N VAL A 48 55.82 -37.60 -69.14
CA VAL A 48 54.76 -36.60 -69.39
C VAL A 48 53.43 -37.05 -68.76
N LEU A 49 53.13 -38.34 -68.78
CA LEU A 49 51.97 -38.93 -68.10
C LEU A 49 52.08 -38.84 -66.57
N LEU A 50 53.29 -39.08 -66.02
CA LEU A 50 53.54 -38.94 -64.59
C LEU A 50 53.37 -37.49 -64.13
N ASP A 51 53.90 -36.54 -64.89
CA ASP A 51 53.80 -35.10 -64.60
C ASP A 51 52.34 -34.60 -64.70
N ALA A 52 51.58 -35.09 -65.69
CA ALA A 52 50.15 -34.81 -65.83
C ALA A 52 49.31 -35.37 -64.67
N ALA A 53 49.61 -36.59 -64.19
CA ALA A 53 48.92 -37.19 -63.05
C ALA A 53 49.23 -36.44 -61.73
N VAL A 54 50.48 -35.99 -61.54
CA VAL A 54 50.87 -35.16 -60.39
C VAL A 54 50.14 -33.82 -60.41
N LEU A 55 50.04 -33.16 -61.57
CA LEU A 55 49.28 -31.91 -61.73
C LEU A 55 47.78 -32.11 -61.48
N GLN A 56 47.19 -33.22 -61.93
CA GLN A 56 45.79 -33.55 -61.63
C GLN A 56 45.55 -33.74 -60.13
N PHE A 57 46.43 -34.46 -59.44
CA PHE A 57 46.34 -34.64 -58.00
C PHE A 57 46.50 -33.31 -57.24
N GLN A 58 47.43 -32.46 -57.65
CA GLN A 58 47.62 -31.12 -57.08
C GLN A 58 46.37 -30.25 -57.30
N ASN A 59 45.79 -30.25 -58.50
CA ASN A 59 44.54 -29.54 -58.78
C ASN A 59 43.37 -30.08 -57.96
N GLN A 60 43.25 -31.40 -57.79
CA GLN A 60 42.21 -31.99 -56.96
C GLN A 60 42.35 -31.60 -55.48
N LYS A 61 43.58 -31.53 -54.98
CA LYS A 61 43.86 -31.04 -53.61
C LYS A 61 43.56 -29.56 -53.45
N LEU A 62 43.79 -28.74 -54.47
CA LEU A 62 43.42 -27.31 -54.48
C LEU A 62 41.90 -27.14 -54.50
N ILE A 63 41.18 -27.94 -55.29
CA ILE A 63 39.71 -27.94 -55.33
C ILE A 63 39.14 -28.31 -53.97
N GLN A 64 39.67 -29.35 -53.31
CA GLN A 64 39.24 -29.73 -51.96
C GLN A 64 39.47 -28.59 -50.95
N LYS A 65 40.63 -27.91 -51.01
CA LYS A 65 40.91 -26.74 -50.16
C LYS A 65 39.94 -25.59 -50.43
N LEU A 66 39.65 -25.29 -51.70
CA LEU A 66 38.68 -24.26 -52.08
C LEU A 66 37.28 -24.59 -51.58
N GLU A 67 36.85 -25.85 -51.70
CA GLU A 67 35.53 -26.27 -51.21
C GLU A 67 35.45 -26.18 -49.69
N THR A 68 36.51 -26.57 -48.95
CA THR A 68 36.55 -26.39 -47.49
C THR A 68 36.49 -24.92 -47.08
N GLN A 69 37.23 -24.04 -47.77
CA GLN A 69 37.20 -22.60 -47.48
C GLN A 69 35.84 -21.98 -47.81
N LYS A 70 35.19 -22.44 -48.88
CA LYS A 70 33.85 -21.97 -49.26
C LYS A 70 32.80 -22.33 -48.20
N VAL A 71 32.87 -23.54 -47.65
CA VAL A 71 31.98 -23.97 -46.55
C VAL A 71 32.24 -23.14 -45.29
N GLU A 72 33.50 -22.85 -44.97
CA GLU A 72 33.87 -22.01 -43.83
C GLU A 72 33.39 -20.56 -43.98
N ILE A 73 33.53 -19.97 -45.18
CA ILE A 73 33.00 -18.63 -45.49
C ILE A 73 31.48 -18.60 -45.33
N ASN A 74 30.77 -19.57 -45.90
CA ASN A 74 29.31 -19.65 -45.77
C ASN A 74 28.87 -19.76 -44.30
N ALA A 75 29.58 -20.58 -43.49
CA ALA A 75 29.28 -20.71 -42.06
C ALA A 75 29.52 -19.40 -41.27
N LEU A 76 30.54 -18.61 -41.67
CA LEU A 76 30.80 -17.29 -41.09
C LEU A 76 29.77 -16.26 -41.53
N GLU A 77 29.32 -16.30 -42.79
CA GLU A 77 28.24 -15.45 -43.30
C GLU A 77 26.92 -15.72 -42.58
N ASP A 78 26.54 -16.99 -42.38
CA ASP A 78 25.35 -17.38 -41.60
C ASP A 78 25.44 -16.87 -40.16
N ARG A 79 26.62 -16.97 -39.54
CA ARG A 79 26.86 -16.47 -38.19
C ARG A 79 26.73 -14.94 -38.12
N LEU A 80 27.18 -14.22 -39.15
CA LEU A 80 27.06 -12.76 -39.23
C LEU A 80 25.59 -12.35 -39.37
N CYS A 81 24.83 -13.02 -40.25
CA CYS A 81 23.39 -12.80 -40.39
C CYS A 81 22.66 -12.98 -39.06
N HIS A 82 22.92 -14.07 -38.34
CA HIS A 82 22.31 -14.33 -37.05
C HIS A 82 22.70 -13.30 -35.97
N LEU A 83 23.95 -12.79 -35.97
CA LEU A 83 24.35 -11.72 -35.06
C LEU A 83 23.66 -10.39 -35.39
N LYS A 84 23.46 -10.09 -36.67
CA LYS A 84 22.75 -8.90 -37.13
C LYS A 84 21.28 -8.93 -36.75
N ASP A 85 20.63 -10.08 -36.87
CA ASP A 85 19.23 -10.27 -36.43
C ASP A 85 19.10 -10.09 -34.91
N LYS A 86 20.04 -10.63 -34.14
CA LYS A 86 20.11 -10.41 -32.69
C LYS A 86 20.32 -8.94 -32.35
N GLN A 87 21.25 -8.26 -33.01
CA GLN A 87 21.46 -6.82 -32.82
C GLN A 87 20.18 -6.04 -33.10
N GLN A 88 19.49 -6.33 -34.21
CA GLN A 88 18.24 -5.66 -34.55
C GLN A 88 17.12 -5.94 -33.52
N SER A 89 17.07 -7.14 -32.94
CA SER A 89 16.14 -7.46 -31.86
C SER A 89 16.42 -6.66 -30.58
N TYR A 90 17.70 -6.45 -30.24
CA TYR A 90 18.10 -5.61 -29.11
C TYR A 90 17.83 -4.13 -29.37
N GLU A 91 18.09 -3.63 -30.57
CA GLU A 91 17.77 -2.25 -30.96
C GLU A 91 16.27 -1.96 -30.87
N LYS A 92 15.42 -2.90 -31.31
CA LYS A 92 13.95 -2.81 -31.16
C LYS A 92 13.54 -2.76 -29.68
N THR A 93 14.13 -3.62 -28.85
CA THR A 93 13.83 -3.66 -27.41
C THR A 93 14.26 -2.36 -26.73
N LEU A 94 15.46 -1.86 -27.05
CA LEU A 94 15.99 -0.60 -26.51
C LEU A 94 15.13 0.59 -26.94
N ALA A 95 14.61 0.61 -28.16
CA ALA A 95 13.70 1.64 -28.63
C ALA A 95 12.37 1.65 -27.82
N VAL A 96 11.79 0.47 -27.56
CA VAL A 96 10.59 0.34 -26.72
C VAL A 96 10.86 0.82 -25.29
N VAL A 97 11.98 0.41 -24.70
CA VAL A 97 12.37 0.84 -23.35
C VAL A 97 12.56 2.36 -23.28
N ASN A 98 13.30 2.94 -24.22
CA ASN A 98 13.50 4.40 -24.28
C ASN A 98 12.17 5.15 -24.46
N SER A 99 11.26 4.64 -25.31
CA SER A 99 9.93 5.23 -25.46
C SER A 99 9.13 5.19 -24.16
N SER A 100 9.16 4.07 -23.44
CA SER A 100 8.45 3.95 -22.15
C SER A 100 9.05 4.84 -21.06
N TRP A 101 10.37 5.03 -21.06
CA TRP A 101 11.06 5.90 -20.13
C TRP A 101 10.70 7.38 -20.38
N GLU A 102 10.68 7.80 -21.65
CA GLU A 102 10.26 9.15 -22.03
C GLU A 102 8.82 9.45 -21.64
N GLU A 103 7.91 8.49 -21.84
CA GLU A 103 6.50 8.62 -21.47
C GLU A 103 6.32 8.72 -19.95
N LEU A 104 7.07 7.94 -19.16
CA LEU A 104 7.07 8.03 -17.70
C LEU A 104 7.57 9.40 -17.21
N VAL A 105 8.62 9.93 -17.85
CA VAL A 105 9.16 11.26 -17.51
C VAL A 105 8.15 12.36 -17.85
N ASP A 106 7.48 12.28 -19.00
CA ASP A 106 6.41 13.22 -19.39
C ASP A 106 5.24 13.20 -18.39
N ASP A 107 4.79 12.00 -17.98
CA ASP A 107 3.72 11.86 -17.00
C ASP A 107 4.10 12.42 -15.64
N LEU A 108 5.33 12.15 -15.18
CA LEU A 108 5.83 12.64 -13.91
C LEU A 108 5.95 14.17 -13.91
N GLU A 109 6.43 14.76 -15.00
CA GLU A 109 6.49 16.21 -15.18
C GLU A 109 5.09 16.84 -15.17
N SER A 110 4.13 16.25 -15.90
CA SER A 110 2.73 16.69 -15.92
C SER A 110 2.13 16.69 -14.50
N ARG A 111 2.28 15.59 -13.76
CA ARG A 111 1.78 15.47 -12.37
C ARG A 111 2.45 16.46 -11.42
N SER A 112 3.75 16.66 -11.59
CA SER A 112 4.51 17.62 -10.78
C SER A 112 4.00 19.05 -10.98
N ASN A 113 3.67 19.42 -12.23
CA ASN A 113 3.11 20.73 -12.54
C ASN A 113 1.68 20.87 -12.02
N CYS A 114 0.82 19.86 -12.19
CA CYS A 114 -0.55 19.87 -11.65
C CYS A 114 -0.60 20.01 -10.13
N THR A 115 0.33 19.36 -9.43
CA THR A 115 0.41 19.42 -7.95
C THR A 115 0.79 20.83 -7.48
N LEU A 116 1.78 21.43 -8.14
CA LEU A 116 2.23 22.79 -7.84
C LEU A 116 1.13 23.83 -8.13
N ASP A 117 0.45 23.71 -9.27
CA ASP A 117 -0.58 24.66 -9.69
C ASP A 117 -1.84 24.59 -8.80
N SER A 118 -2.19 23.39 -8.34
CA SER A 118 -3.33 23.17 -7.43
C SER A 118 -3.13 23.84 -6.07
N LEU A 119 -1.90 23.84 -5.54
CA LEU A 119 -1.58 24.52 -4.28
C LEU A 119 -1.52 26.04 -4.44
N LYS A 120 -0.96 26.54 -5.56
CA LYS A 120 -0.82 27.98 -5.80
C LYS A 120 -2.17 28.70 -5.96
N HIS A 121 -3.19 28.05 -6.51
CA HIS A 121 -4.46 28.70 -6.83
C HIS A 121 -5.56 28.56 -5.77
N GLY A 122 -5.31 27.87 -4.65
CA GLY A 122 -6.24 27.83 -3.50
C GLY A 122 -7.68 27.41 -3.82
N ARG A 123 -7.92 26.78 -4.97
CA ARG A 123 -9.21 26.27 -5.44
C ARG A 123 -8.96 24.89 -6.01
N GLY A 124 -9.27 23.84 -5.26
CA GLY A 124 -8.99 22.48 -5.74
C GLY A 124 -9.56 21.31 -4.95
N PHE A 125 -10.30 21.52 -3.86
CA PHE A 125 -10.97 20.42 -3.15
C PHE A 125 -12.48 20.32 -3.43
N GLY A 126 -13.03 21.20 -4.28
CA GLY A 126 -14.48 21.44 -4.37
C GLY A 126 -15.27 20.73 -5.47
N HIS A 127 -14.69 20.28 -6.58
CA HIS A 127 -15.50 19.83 -7.73
C HIS A 127 -14.85 18.72 -8.57
N HIS A 128 -14.69 17.51 -8.01
CA HIS A 128 -14.51 16.33 -8.86
C HIS A 128 -15.08 15.00 -8.31
N LEU A 129 -15.90 15.04 -7.26
CA LEU A 129 -16.42 13.82 -6.61
C LEU A 129 -17.91 13.56 -6.86
N VAL A 130 -18.46 14.10 -7.94
CA VAL A 130 -19.78 13.71 -8.45
C VAL A 130 -19.70 13.58 -9.96
N LYS A 131 -19.16 12.46 -10.42
CA LYS A 131 -19.76 11.67 -11.50
C LYS A 131 -19.22 10.24 -11.39
N ASP A 132 -20.12 9.40 -10.93
CA ASP A 132 -20.14 7.97 -11.16
C ASP A 132 -20.24 7.77 -12.67
N ASP A 133 -19.14 7.36 -13.31
CA ASP A 133 -19.12 6.68 -14.62
C ASP A 133 -17.67 6.21 -14.92
N GLY A 134 -17.43 4.92 -14.71
CA GLY A 134 -16.83 4.06 -15.74
C GLY A 134 -15.36 4.11 -16.13
N ASP A 135 -14.57 5.15 -15.82
CA ASP A 135 -13.17 5.22 -16.31
C ASP A 135 -12.14 5.27 -15.16
N SER A 136 -11.28 4.25 -15.13
CA SER A 136 -10.16 4.09 -14.20
C SER A 136 -9.28 5.34 -14.15
N LEU A 137 -8.98 5.77 -12.92
CA LEU A 137 -8.12 6.91 -12.61
C LEU A 137 -6.72 6.71 -13.24
N PRO A 138 -6.05 7.77 -13.76
CA PRO A 138 -4.71 7.67 -14.38
C PRO A 138 -3.62 7.06 -13.49
N GLU A 139 -3.87 6.99 -12.18
CA GLU A 139 -3.00 6.38 -11.18
C GLU A 139 -2.92 4.87 -11.33
N ASP A 140 -4.04 4.23 -11.69
CA ASP A 140 -4.09 2.80 -11.96
C ASP A 140 -3.41 2.48 -13.30
N ALA A 141 -3.46 3.37 -14.28
CA ALA A 141 -2.77 3.20 -15.57
C ALA A 141 -1.24 3.29 -15.44
N LEU A 142 -0.73 4.21 -14.62
CA LEU A 142 0.71 4.32 -14.32
C LEU A 142 1.23 3.10 -13.56
N LEU A 143 0.50 2.66 -12.52
CA LEU A 143 0.88 1.48 -11.74
C LEU A 143 0.74 0.20 -12.57
N SER A 144 -0.30 0.07 -13.38
CA SER A 144 -0.50 -1.09 -14.28
C SER A 144 0.60 -1.17 -15.33
N ARG A 145 1.01 -0.04 -15.93
CA ARG A 145 2.08 -0.02 -16.93
C ARG A 145 3.46 -0.32 -16.34
N LEU A 146 3.72 0.13 -15.10
CA LEU A 146 4.93 -0.23 -14.35
C LEU A 146 4.99 -1.72 -13.97
N LEU A 147 3.81 -2.34 -13.80
CA LEU A 147 3.65 -3.76 -13.49
C LEU A 147 3.65 -4.65 -14.76
N GLU A 148 3.15 -4.15 -15.89
CA GLU A 148 3.09 -4.86 -17.18
C GLU A 148 4.45 -4.92 -17.89
N THR A 149 5.29 -3.91 -17.75
CA THR A 149 6.67 -3.94 -18.30
C THR A 149 7.58 -4.70 -17.35
N GLY A 150 7.48 -6.04 -17.40
CA GLY A 150 8.31 -6.97 -16.64
C GLY A 150 9.77 -6.54 -16.64
N ALA A 151 10.26 -6.10 -15.48
CA ALA A 151 11.65 -5.79 -15.25
C ALA A 151 12.48 -7.02 -15.63
N THR A 152 13.19 -6.93 -16.75
CA THR A 152 14.12 -7.96 -17.18
C THR A 152 15.22 -8.06 -16.13
N GLU A 153 15.24 -9.20 -15.44
CA GLU A 153 16.23 -9.56 -14.43
C GLU A 153 17.60 -9.73 -15.08
N SER A 154 18.30 -8.63 -15.35
CA SER A 154 19.72 -8.65 -15.69
C SER A 154 20.34 -7.28 -15.44
N SER A 155 20.81 -7.08 -14.23
CA SER A 155 21.89 -6.12 -13.97
C SER A 155 22.78 -6.67 -12.87
N SER A 156 23.76 -7.44 -13.31
CA SER A 156 24.92 -7.80 -12.51
C SER A 156 25.73 -6.54 -12.21
N THR A 157 26.07 -6.40 -10.94
CA THR A 157 26.96 -5.41 -10.35
C THR A 157 28.37 -5.46 -10.96
N SER A 158 28.73 -4.44 -11.74
CA SER A 158 30.07 -3.87 -11.90
C SER A 158 29.92 -2.77 -12.95
N SER A 159 30.11 -1.48 -12.71
CA SER A 159 31.17 -0.83 -11.96
C SER A 159 30.73 0.62 -11.71
N ALA A 160 30.35 0.92 -10.47
CA ALA A 160 30.15 2.29 -10.02
C ALA A 160 31.48 2.84 -9.51
N SER A 161 32.23 3.49 -10.38
CA SER A 161 33.26 4.47 -10.00
C SER A 161 33.83 5.12 -11.25
N THR A 162 33.28 6.26 -11.65
CA THR A 162 34.03 7.43 -12.13
C THR A 162 33.05 8.60 -12.12
N ILE A 163 33.04 9.32 -11.01
CA ILE A 163 32.54 10.69 -10.96
C ILE A 163 33.54 11.51 -11.80
N LEU A 164 33.10 12.03 -12.94
CA LEU A 164 33.76 13.15 -13.60
C LEU A 164 32.72 14.26 -13.78
N ASN A 165 33.11 15.42 -13.26
CA ASN A 165 32.32 16.64 -13.17
C ASN A 165 31.81 17.13 -14.54
N PRO A 166 30.69 17.87 -14.57
CA PRO A 166 30.19 18.47 -15.80
C PRO A 166 31.04 19.70 -16.12
N THR A 167 31.82 19.64 -17.20
CA THR A 167 32.25 20.85 -17.88
C THR A 167 31.07 21.35 -18.69
N GLU A 168 30.45 22.41 -18.19
CA GLU A 168 29.70 23.34 -19.00
C GLU A 168 30.57 23.76 -20.19
N GLU A 169 30.05 23.62 -21.41
CA GLU A 169 29.94 24.72 -22.36
C GLU A 169 29.30 24.24 -23.68
N ASP A 170 28.41 25.11 -24.18
CA ASP A 170 28.19 25.40 -25.60
C ASP A 170 27.26 24.49 -26.45
N ARG A 171 26.01 24.89 -26.68
CA ARG A 171 25.57 25.91 -27.67
C ARG A 171 24.06 25.82 -27.92
N LYS A 172 23.45 27.01 -28.01
CA LYS A 172 22.09 27.22 -28.50
C LYS A 172 21.91 26.61 -29.89
N ILE A 173 21.02 25.62 -29.98
CA ILE A 173 20.19 25.39 -31.16
C ILE A 173 18.74 25.41 -30.68
N ASP A 174 17.97 26.18 -31.44
CA ASP A 174 16.58 26.56 -31.27
C ASP A 174 15.60 25.37 -31.40
N GLY A 175 14.49 25.48 -30.67
CA GLY A 175 13.22 24.85 -31.03
C GLY A 175 13.01 23.38 -30.70
N GLY A 176 12.56 23.08 -29.47
CA GLY A 176 11.74 21.89 -29.22
C GLY A 176 12.16 21.04 -28.03
N ARG A 177 11.62 21.38 -26.86
CA ARG A 177 11.39 20.48 -25.73
C ARG A 177 12.64 19.73 -25.22
N THR A 178 13.56 20.45 -24.60
CA THR A 178 14.33 19.87 -23.49
C THR A 178 13.37 19.67 -22.31
N LYS A 179 12.75 18.49 -22.26
CA LYS A 179 11.99 17.99 -21.11
C LYS A 179 12.98 17.93 -19.95
N ASN A 180 12.81 18.79 -18.97
CA ASN A 180 13.81 18.99 -17.94
C ASN A 180 13.39 18.22 -16.69
N PRO A 181 13.91 16.99 -16.43
CA PRO A 181 13.68 16.30 -15.16
C PRO A 181 14.15 17.13 -13.94
N LYS A 182 14.91 18.21 -14.21
CA LYS A 182 15.30 19.25 -13.25
C LYS A 182 14.13 20.10 -12.72
N SER A 183 12.95 20.14 -13.35
CA SER A 183 11.78 20.89 -12.87
C SER A 183 10.95 20.10 -11.85
N ILE A 184 10.99 18.76 -11.93
CA ILE A 184 10.17 17.84 -11.12
C ILE A 184 10.51 17.95 -9.63
N LEU A 185 11.79 17.79 -9.29
CA LEU A 185 12.26 17.84 -7.90
C LEU A 185 11.98 19.20 -7.24
N PRO A 186 12.34 20.36 -7.85
CA PRO A 186 12.00 21.66 -7.30
C PRO A 186 10.50 21.90 -7.13
N ASN A 187 9.67 21.43 -8.05
CA ASN A 187 8.21 21.58 -7.95
C ASN A 187 7.63 20.73 -6.81
N ILE A 188 8.13 19.51 -6.62
CA ILE A 188 7.75 18.66 -5.48
C ILE A 188 8.17 19.32 -4.17
N VAL A 189 9.42 19.80 -4.08
CA VAL A 189 9.93 20.49 -2.87
C VAL A 189 9.12 21.76 -2.58
N ALA A 190 8.88 22.60 -3.60
CA ALA A 190 8.06 23.80 -3.46
C ALA A 190 6.62 23.49 -3.00
N SER A 191 6.00 22.43 -3.53
CA SER A 191 4.66 22.00 -3.08
C SER A 191 4.65 21.52 -1.62
N PHE A 192 5.73 20.88 -1.16
CA PHE A 192 5.88 20.45 0.22
C PHE A 192 6.10 21.63 1.17
N ASP A 193 6.90 22.61 0.74
CA ASP A 193 7.12 23.86 1.47
C ASP A 193 5.82 24.68 1.57
N ASP A 194 5.05 24.78 0.48
CA ASP A 194 3.74 25.44 0.47
C ASP A 194 2.73 24.73 1.41
N LEU A 195 2.72 23.40 1.43
CA LEU A 195 1.87 22.62 2.34
C LEU A 195 2.30 22.80 3.80
N ASN A 196 3.60 22.81 4.09
CA ASN A 196 4.11 23.07 5.42
C ASN A 196 3.82 24.50 5.89
N ASN A 197 3.92 25.48 4.99
CA ASN A 197 3.53 26.86 5.25
C ASN A 197 2.04 26.98 5.54
N LEU A 198 1.18 26.30 4.77
CA LEU A 198 -0.27 26.24 5.03
C LEU A 198 -0.55 25.60 6.39
N LYS A 199 0.11 24.48 6.70
CA LYS A 199 0.04 23.81 8.01
C LYS A 199 0.42 24.78 9.14
N HIS A 200 1.55 25.48 9.03
CA HIS A 200 1.97 26.46 10.03
C HIS A 200 0.99 27.63 10.16
N ARG A 201 0.43 28.13 9.05
CA ARG A 201 -0.63 29.15 9.07
C ARG A 201 -1.89 28.65 9.77
N LEU A 202 -2.32 27.41 9.53
CA LEU A 202 -3.48 26.81 10.20
C LEU A 202 -3.21 26.58 11.69
N TYR A 203 -2.02 26.11 12.08
CA TYR A 203 -1.64 25.96 13.49
C TYR A 203 -1.59 27.30 14.21
N THR A 204 -1.03 28.35 13.59
CA THR A 204 -0.95 29.68 14.18
C THR A 204 -2.32 30.36 14.27
N VAL A 205 -3.18 30.21 13.25
CA VAL A 205 -4.58 30.64 13.31
C VAL A 205 -5.32 29.89 14.41
N SER A 206 -5.18 28.57 14.49
CA SER A 206 -5.80 27.76 15.54
C SER A 206 -5.37 28.22 16.94
N LEU A 207 -4.06 28.41 17.18
CA LEU A 207 -3.55 28.94 18.45
C LEU A 207 -4.11 30.33 18.77
N LYS A 208 -4.18 31.23 17.78
CA LYS A 208 -4.78 32.57 17.96
C LYS A 208 -6.28 32.50 18.25
N THR A 209 -7.00 31.55 17.66
CA THR A 209 -8.43 31.33 17.89
C THR A 209 -8.72 30.83 19.31
N PHE A 210 -7.77 30.12 19.94
CA PHE A 210 -7.86 29.72 21.36
C PHE A 210 -7.48 30.83 22.35
N SER A 211 -6.75 31.87 21.91
CA SER A 211 -6.24 32.93 22.78
C SER A 211 -7.12 34.20 22.83
N SER A 212 -8.08 34.37 21.93
CA SER A 212 -8.95 35.55 21.87
C SER A 212 -10.39 35.19 22.23
N ASN A 213 -10.69 35.16 23.52
CA ASN A 213 -12.04 34.94 24.01
C ASN A 213 -12.86 36.24 23.88
N GLY A 214 -14.01 36.18 23.21
CA GLY A 214 -15.00 37.26 23.23
C GLY A 214 -15.79 37.44 21.93
N GLN A 215 -16.91 36.73 21.82
CA GLN A 215 -18.12 37.10 21.05
C GLN A 215 -18.26 36.84 19.54
N SER A 216 -17.28 36.31 18.78
CA SER A 216 -17.49 35.99 17.35
C SER A 216 -17.49 34.48 16.99
N GLN A 217 -17.48 33.59 17.98
CA GLN A 217 -17.20 32.16 17.80
C GLN A 217 -18.42 31.27 17.43
N LYS A 218 -19.59 31.82 17.08
CA LYS A 218 -20.79 30.97 16.86
C LYS A 218 -21.05 30.57 15.40
N VAL A 219 -20.57 31.33 14.42
CA VAL A 219 -20.87 31.07 12.99
C VAL A 219 -19.72 30.35 12.26
N VAL A 220 -18.45 30.62 12.62
CA VAL A 220 -17.28 30.01 11.95
C VAL A 220 -16.88 28.65 12.56
N SER A 221 -17.32 28.34 13.79
CA SER A 221 -16.97 27.10 14.50
C SER A 221 -17.68 25.85 13.97
N SER A 222 -18.83 25.98 13.32
CA SER A 222 -19.57 24.83 12.78
C SER A 222 -18.86 24.26 11.56
N ASP A 223 -18.46 25.13 10.63
CA ASP A 223 -17.83 24.74 9.37
C ASP A 223 -16.42 24.19 9.57
N LEU A 224 -15.65 24.75 10.51
CA LEU A 224 -14.34 24.19 10.86
C LEU A 224 -14.48 22.82 11.55
N LEU A 225 -15.52 22.62 12.37
CA LEU A 225 -15.76 21.36 13.05
C LEU A 225 -16.21 20.26 12.08
N THR A 226 -17.05 20.59 11.10
CA THR A 226 -17.43 19.65 10.03
C THR A 226 -16.24 19.32 9.15
N GLU A 227 -15.39 20.29 8.83
CA GLU A 227 -14.16 20.06 8.07
C GLU A 227 -13.17 19.14 8.80
N VAL A 228 -12.96 19.36 10.10
CA VAL A 228 -12.11 18.47 10.93
C VAL A 228 -12.69 17.05 10.99
N LYS A 229 -14.01 16.88 11.06
CA LYS A 229 -14.66 15.57 10.99
C LYS A 229 -14.46 14.91 9.63
N ASN A 230 -14.62 15.66 8.55
CA ASN A 230 -14.41 15.19 7.18
C ASN A 230 -12.96 14.74 6.97
N LEU A 231 -11.99 15.53 7.43
CA LEU A 231 -10.56 15.19 7.38
C LEU A 231 -10.26 13.93 8.19
N ARG A 232 -10.86 13.77 9.38
CA ARG A 232 -10.68 12.56 10.19
C ARG A 232 -11.23 11.31 9.49
N ILE A 233 -12.38 11.42 8.84
CA ILE A 233 -12.97 10.33 8.04
C ILE A 233 -12.07 10.02 6.83
N ALA A 234 -11.57 11.05 6.14
CA ALA A 234 -10.67 10.88 5.00
C ALA A 234 -9.36 10.18 5.41
N VAL A 235 -8.77 10.56 6.55
CA VAL A 235 -7.57 9.92 7.10
C VAL A 235 -7.84 8.46 7.48
N LEU A 236 -8.99 8.15 8.11
CA LEU A 236 -9.35 6.77 8.42
C LEU A 236 -9.53 5.93 7.16
N LYS A 237 -10.20 6.48 6.13
CA LYS A 237 -10.37 5.83 4.83
C LYS A 237 -9.01 5.58 4.16
N LEU A 238 -8.11 6.57 4.20
CA LEU A 238 -6.75 6.43 3.68
C LEU A 238 -5.95 5.37 4.43
N HIS A 239 -6.04 5.33 5.76
CA HIS A 239 -5.37 4.33 6.58
C HIS A 239 -5.90 2.91 6.29
N LEU A 240 -7.21 2.74 6.10
CA LEU A 240 -7.78 1.47 5.68
C LEU A 240 -7.29 1.04 4.29
N LYS A 241 -7.22 1.97 3.33
CA LYS A 241 -6.63 1.70 2.01
C LYS A 241 -5.15 1.31 2.10
N HIS A 242 -4.37 2.05 2.87
CA HIS A 242 -2.95 1.74 3.09
C HIS A 242 -2.78 0.35 3.70
N LYS A 243 -3.62 -0.02 4.67
CA LYS A 243 -3.61 -1.36 5.29
C LYS A 243 -3.97 -2.46 4.28
N SER A 244 -4.94 -2.24 3.40
CA SER A 244 -5.29 -3.19 2.32
C SER A 244 -4.14 -3.36 1.35
N LEU A 245 -3.62 -2.25 0.80
CA LEU A 245 -2.51 -2.25 -0.15
C LEU A 245 -1.24 -2.87 0.44
N ALA A 246 -0.95 -2.60 1.72
CA ALA A 246 0.16 -3.24 2.41
C ALA A 246 -0.02 -4.77 2.53
N GLY A 247 -1.25 -5.23 2.77
CA GLY A 247 -1.58 -6.65 2.78
C GLY A 247 -1.43 -7.31 1.39
N GLU A 248 -1.90 -6.64 0.35
CA GLU A 248 -1.74 -7.07 -1.04
C GLU A 248 -0.27 -7.14 -1.46
N LEU A 249 0.52 -6.11 -1.15
CA LEU A 249 1.96 -6.09 -1.39
C LEU A 249 2.69 -7.22 -0.65
N GLN A 250 2.29 -7.52 0.59
CA GLN A 250 2.87 -8.64 1.33
C GLN A 250 2.53 -9.98 0.67
N SER A 251 1.28 -10.18 0.28
CA SER A 251 0.85 -11.39 -0.46
C SER A 251 1.63 -11.58 -1.76
N HIS A 252 1.88 -10.50 -2.51
CA HIS A 252 2.71 -10.54 -3.70
C HIS A 252 4.16 -10.94 -3.40
N ARG A 253 4.77 -10.37 -2.35
CA ARG A 253 6.12 -10.75 -1.92
C ARG A 253 6.21 -12.22 -1.52
N ASP A 254 5.21 -12.73 -0.81
CA ASP A 254 5.16 -14.13 -0.39
C ASP A 254 5.00 -15.07 -1.60
N THR A 255 4.17 -14.67 -2.57
CA THR A 255 3.97 -15.40 -3.83
C THR A 255 5.24 -15.41 -4.68
N ASP A 256 5.93 -14.28 -4.79
CA ASP A 256 7.20 -14.17 -5.51
C ASP A 256 8.29 -15.03 -4.86
N ALA A 257 8.41 -14.98 -3.52
CA ALA A 257 9.32 -15.84 -2.77
C ALA A 257 9.03 -17.34 -3.01
N LYS A 258 7.75 -17.73 -3.04
CA LYS A 258 7.32 -19.10 -3.36
C LYS A 258 7.68 -19.47 -4.80
N ASN A 259 7.40 -18.62 -5.78
CA ASN A 259 7.73 -18.86 -7.19
C ASN A 259 9.24 -18.98 -7.39
N LYS A 260 10.04 -18.13 -6.74
CA LYS A 260 11.50 -18.19 -6.77
C LYS A 260 12.04 -19.49 -6.18
N ALA A 261 11.42 -20.00 -5.11
CA ALA A 261 11.79 -21.29 -4.55
C ALA A 261 11.45 -22.45 -5.51
N VAL A 262 10.26 -22.43 -6.12
CA VAL A 262 9.84 -23.44 -7.12
C VAL A 262 10.75 -23.42 -8.35
N LEU A 263 11.11 -22.24 -8.86
CA LEU A 263 12.04 -22.10 -9.98
C LEU A 263 13.42 -22.68 -9.67
N LYS A 264 13.95 -22.43 -8.46
CA LYS A 264 15.22 -23.04 -8.02
C LYS A 264 15.14 -24.56 -7.94
N HIS A 265 14.03 -25.09 -7.44
CA HIS A 265 13.79 -26.53 -7.37
C HIS A 265 13.72 -27.17 -8.77
N LEU A 266 12.86 -26.64 -9.64
CA LEU A 266 12.71 -27.11 -11.03
C LEU A 266 14.01 -27.02 -11.81
N LYS A 267 14.80 -25.95 -11.60
CA LYS A 267 16.12 -25.82 -12.20
C LYS A 267 17.05 -26.96 -11.75
N GLY A 268 17.06 -27.27 -10.45
CA GLY A 268 17.85 -28.38 -9.91
C GLY A 268 17.41 -29.75 -10.45
N GLU A 269 16.09 -29.98 -10.55
CA GLU A 269 15.55 -31.21 -11.17
C GLU A 269 15.92 -31.32 -12.65
N LEU A 270 15.87 -30.21 -13.40
CA LEU A 270 16.29 -30.18 -14.79
C LEU A 270 17.79 -30.48 -14.94
N GLU A 271 18.64 -29.90 -14.09
CA GLU A 271 20.08 -30.20 -14.09
C GLU A 271 20.37 -31.67 -13.74
N SER A 272 19.60 -32.27 -12.82
CA SER A 272 19.69 -33.70 -12.49
C SER A 272 19.30 -34.58 -13.68
N THR A 273 18.16 -34.31 -14.30
CA THR A 273 17.68 -35.09 -15.46
C THR A 273 18.58 -34.95 -16.68
N ILE A 274 19.18 -33.78 -16.91
CA ILE A 274 20.21 -33.59 -17.94
C ILE A 274 21.44 -34.47 -17.64
N SER A 275 21.90 -34.49 -16.38
CA SER A 275 23.05 -35.31 -15.96
C SER A 275 22.80 -36.81 -16.15
N GLU A 276 21.60 -37.28 -15.80
CA GLU A 276 21.16 -38.67 -16.02
C GLU A 276 21.09 -39.02 -17.51
N LEU A 277 20.57 -38.11 -18.34
CA LEU A 277 20.49 -38.29 -19.79
C LEU A 277 21.88 -38.33 -20.43
N GLU A 278 22.80 -37.46 -20.01
CA GLU A 278 24.20 -37.48 -20.44
C GLU A 278 24.89 -38.79 -20.07
N GLU A 279 24.65 -39.31 -18.87
CA GLU A 279 25.16 -40.61 -18.45
C GLU A 279 24.59 -41.76 -19.30
N SER A 280 23.28 -41.74 -19.57
CA SER A 280 22.62 -42.70 -20.47
C SER A 280 23.19 -42.65 -21.89
N ASN A 281 23.44 -41.46 -22.42
CA ASN A 281 24.08 -41.27 -23.72
C ASN A 281 25.52 -41.81 -23.75
N ARG A 282 26.30 -41.60 -22.67
CA ARG A 282 27.63 -42.21 -22.52
C ARG A 282 27.55 -43.73 -22.53
N LYS A 283 26.62 -44.33 -21.79
CA LYS A 283 26.37 -45.79 -21.80
C LYS A 283 25.99 -46.30 -23.19
N LEU A 284 25.12 -45.58 -23.90
CA LEU A 284 24.71 -45.93 -25.27
C LEU A 284 25.88 -45.87 -26.27
N ALA A 285 26.78 -44.90 -26.13
CA ALA A 285 27.95 -44.78 -26.99
C ALA A 285 28.89 -45.99 -26.84
N ILE A 286 29.08 -46.48 -25.60
CA ILE A 286 29.85 -47.70 -25.32
C ILE A 286 29.21 -48.90 -26.01
N LEU A 287 27.90 -49.11 -25.83
CA LEU A 287 27.18 -50.23 -26.46
C LEU A 287 27.22 -50.18 -27.99
N LYS A 288 27.19 -48.98 -28.61
CA LYS A 288 27.36 -48.82 -30.05
C LYS A 288 28.76 -49.23 -30.51
N ALA A 289 29.80 -48.81 -29.80
CA ALA A 289 31.18 -49.19 -30.09
C ALA A 289 31.38 -50.72 -29.99
N GLU A 290 30.86 -51.36 -28.95
CA GLU A 290 30.90 -52.83 -28.80
C GLU A 290 30.20 -53.56 -29.96
N ARG A 291 29.03 -53.06 -30.39
CA ARG A 291 28.30 -53.64 -31.51
C ARG A 291 29.04 -53.47 -32.84
N ASP A 292 29.67 -52.33 -33.07
CA ASP A 292 30.42 -52.08 -34.30
C ASP A 292 31.73 -52.89 -34.34
N VAL A 293 32.36 -53.15 -33.19
CA VAL A 293 33.47 -54.11 -33.05
C VAL A 293 33.01 -55.55 -33.34
N ALA A 294 31.84 -55.95 -32.83
CA ALA A 294 31.28 -57.28 -33.11
C ALA A 294 30.88 -57.48 -34.59
N LYS A 295 30.54 -56.41 -35.31
CA LYS A 295 30.28 -56.42 -36.76
C LYS A 295 31.55 -56.44 -37.61
N GLY A 296 32.69 -55.99 -37.09
CA GLY A 296 33.98 -55.96 -37.79
C GLY A 296 34.72 -57.31 -37.82
N ALA A 297 34.27 -58.31 -37.06
CA ALA A 297 34.79 -59.67 -37.13
C ALA A 297 34.26 -60.37 -38.39
N PHE A 298 34.96 -60.17 -39.51
CA PHE A 298 34.70 -60.91 -40.75
C PHE A 298 34.94 -62.42 -40.55
N PHE A 299 33.97 -63.23 -40.96
CA PHE A 299 34.11 -64.68 -41.06
C PHE A 299 35.19 -65.03 -42.10
N PRO A 300 36.11 -65.98 -41.82
CA PRO A 300 37.12 -66.40 -42.79
C PRO A 300 36.45 -67.10 -43.99
N VAL A 301 36.55 -66.49 -45.16
CA VAL A 301 36.21 -67.13 -46.44
C VAL A 301 37.36 -68.06 -46.81
N LEU A 302 37.14 -69.38 -46.72
CA LEU A 302 38.10 -70.39 -47.16
C LEU A 302 38.01 -70.59 -48.67
N ASN A 303 39.04 -70.16 -49.39
CA ASN A 303 39.29 -70.52 -50.78
C ASN A 303 39.70 -72.00 -50.87
N ARG A 304 38.86 -72.83 -51.49
CA ARG A 304 39.11 -74.26 -51.72
C ARG A 304 39.69 -74.49 -53.13
N GLY A 305 41.02 -74.60 -53.21
CA GLY A 305 41.76 -75.00 -54.40
C GLY A 305 41.84 -76.53 -54.55
N ASN A 306 41.56 -77.04 -55.74
CA ASN A 306 41.57 -78.45 -56.12
C ASN A 306 43.00 -79.04 -56.28
N LYS A 307 43.22 -80.29 -55.84
CA LYS A 307 43.98 -81.35 -56.53
C LYS A 307 43.73 -82.74 -55.89
N GLN A 308 43.75 -83.79 -56.72
CA GLN A 308 43.11 -85.10 -56.56
C GLN A 308 44.10 -86.18 -56.06
N ALA A 309 43.70 -87.02 -55.09
CA ALA A 309 44.23 -88.38 -54.92
C ALA A 309 43.08 -89.33 -54.47
N THR A 310 43.04 -90.53 -55.03
CA THR A 310 41.87 -91.42 -55.05
C THR A 310 42.11 -92.68 -54.23
N THR A 311 41.63 -92.67 -52.97
CA THR A 311 41.05 -93.80 -52.19
C THR A 311 40.76 -93.38 -50.74
N ASP A 312 41.38 -92.29 -50.25
CA ASP A 312 41.03 -91.62 -48.97
C ASP A 312 39.76 -90.75 -49.05
N LYS A 313 39.35 -90.34 -50.25
CA LYS A 313 38.21 -89.43 -50.49
C LYS A 313 36.86 -89.92 -49.96
N ALA A 314 36.65 -91.22 -49.80
CA ALA A 314 35.36 -91.74 -49.31
C ALA A 314 35.24 -91.58 -47.77
N ARG A 315 36.32 -91.83 -47.03
CA ARG A 315 36.35 -91.58 -45.57
C ARG A 315 36.39 -90.09 -45.25
N ASP A 316 37.11 -89.30 -46.05
CA ASP A 316 37.17 -87.84 -45.89
C ASP A 316 35.81 -87.18 -46.13
N LYS A 317 35.09 -87.59 -47.19
CA LYS A 317 33.71 -87.11 -47.44
C LYS A 317 32.73 -87.51 -46.34
N GLN A 318 32.88 -88.71 -45.77
CA GLN A 318 32.05 -89.14 -44.64
C GLN A 318 32.34 -88.31 -43.38
N ARG A 319 33.61 -87.97 -43.13
CA ARG A 319 34.01 -87.08 -42.03
C ARG A 319 33.53 -85.65 -42.24
N GLU A 320 33.66 -85.10 -43.45
CA GLU A 320 33.10 -83.79 -43.82
C GLU A 320 31.57 -83.75 -43.64
N LEU A 321 30.86 -84.83 -44.01
CA LEU A 321 29.42 -84.95 -43.78
C LEU A 321 29.08 -84.96 -42.29
N GLN A 322 29.84 -85.71 -41.48
CA GLN A 322 29.65 -85.74 -40.02
C GLN A 322 29.95 -84.39 -39.37
N GLU A 323 30.99 -83.67 -39.81
CA GLU A 323 31.27 -82.30 -39.34
C GLU A 323 30.17 -81.31 -39.77
N MET A 324 29.63 -81.43 -40.99
CA MET A 324 28.47 -80.65 -41.41
C MET A 324 27.22 -80.96 -40.59
N GLU A 325 26.95 -82.23 -40.28
CA GLU A 325 25.85 -82.62 -39.40
C GLU A 325 26.05 -82.09 -37.97
N SER A 326 27.29 -82.14 -37.46
CA SER A 326 27.66 -81.60 -36.14
C SER A 326 27.44 -80.10 -36.07
N SER A 327 27.93 -79.37 -37.08
CA SER A 327 27.78 -77.91 -37.16
C SER A 327 26.33 -77.48 -37.39
N LEU A 328 25.54 -78.23 -38.18
CA LEU A 328 24.11 -78.00 -38.31
C LEU A 328 23.39 -78.18 -36.97
N LYS A 329 23.71 -79.24 -36.22
CA LYS A 329 23.13 -79.48 -34.89
C LYS A 329 23.48 -78.35 -33.93
N GLU A 330 24.75 -77.94 -33.90
CA GLU A 330 25.21 -76.82 -33.07
C GLU A 330 24.51 -75.52 -33.44
N LEU A 331 24.34 -75.21 -34.73
CA LEU A 331 23.60 -74.04 -35.20
C LEU A 331 22.12 -74.08 -34.78
N LEU A 332 21.51 -75.27 -34.77
CA LEU A 332 20.13 -75.48 -34.35
C LEU A 332 20.00 -75.27 -32.83
N ASP A 333 20.92 -75.80 -32.04
CA ASP A 333 21.00 -75.61 -30.59
C ASP A 333 21.27 -74.13 -30.24
N GLN A 334 22.13 -73.45 -31.00
CA GLN A 334 22.36 -72.01 -30.87
C GLN A 334 21.11 -71.20 -31.22
N SER A 335 20.38 -71.56 -32.30
CA SER A 335 19.14 -70.91 -32.71
C SER A 335 18.04 -71.06 -31.66
N THR A 336 17.87 -72.27 -31.12
CA THR A 336 16.88 -72.54 -30.06
C THR A 336 17.25 -71.82 -28.77
N SER A 337 18.51 -71.83 -28.35
CA SER A 337 18.98 -71.06 -27.19
C SER A 337 18.69 -69.56 -27.33
N ARG A 338 19.01 -68.96 -28.48
CA ARG A 338 18.70 -67.55 -28.79
C ARG A 338 17.19 -67.26 -28.73
N LEU A 339 16.35 -68.17 -29.20
CA LEU A 339 14.90 -68.01 -29.14
C LEU A 339 14.37 -68.04 -27.69
N HIS A 340 14.89 -68.91 -26.84
CA HIS A 340 14.51 -68.96 -25.43
C HIS A 340 14.92 -67.70 -24.69
N GLU A 341 16.13 -67.21 -24.95
CA GLU A 341 16.62 -65.96 -24.37
C GLU A 341 15.77 -64.76 -24.81
N LEU A 342 15.41 -64.69 -26.10
CA LEU A 342 14.52 -63.65 -26.60
C LEU A 342 13.14 -63.69 -25.92
N LYS A 343 12.58 -64.89 -25.69
CA LYS A 343 11.31 -65.05 -24.97
C LYS A 343 11.42 -64.60 -23.51
N ARG A 344 12.52 -64.94 -22.82
CA ARG A 344 12.79 -64.51 -21.44
C ARG A 344 12.88 -62.99 -21.33
N LEU A 345 13.70 -62.36 -22.18
CA LEU A 345 13.84 -60.91 -22.25
C LEU A 345 12.53 -60.20 -22.61
N HIS A 346 11.70 -60.82 -23.46
CA HIS A 346 10.38 -60.29 -23.77
C HIS A 346 9.44 -60.31 -22.56
N GLY A 347 9.46 -61.39 -21.77
CA GLY A 347 8.73 -61.47 -20.50
C GLY A 347 9.15 -60.37 -19.52
N GLU A 348 10.46 -60.19 -19.32
CA GLU A 348 11.02 -59.14 -18.46
C GLU A 348 10.63 -57.75 -18.93
N ARG A 349 10.64 -57.49 -20.24
CA ARG A 349 10.18 -56.22 -20.81
C ARG A 349 8.70 -55.96 -20.47
N LEU A 350 7.84 -56.98 -20.55
CA LEU A 350 6.42 -56.84 -20.22
C LEU A 350 6.23 -56.54 -18.73
N ASP A 351 6.99 -57.19 -17.85
CA ASP A 351 6.93 -56.95 -16.40
C ASP A 351 7.36 -55.52 -16.04
N ILE A 352 8.44 -55.02 -16.66
CA ILE A 352 8.89 -53.63 -16.50
C ILE A 352 7.80 -52.66 -16.97
N LEU A 353 7.19 -52.91 -18.13
CA LEU A 353 6.13 -52.05 -18.65
C LEU A 353 4.91 -52.02 -17.72
N ARG A 354 4.52 -53.17 -17.15
CA ARG A 354 3.44 -53.25 -16.16
C ARG A 354 3.77 -52.43 -14.91
N HIS A 355 4.97 -52.60 -14.35
CA HIS A 355 5.41 -51.83 -13.19
C HIS A 355 5.44 -50.32 -13.44
N LEU A 356 5.91 -49.88 -14.61
CA LEU A 356 5.88 -48.47 -14.98
C LEU A 356 4.45 -47.94 -15.04
N SER A 357 3.51 -48.71 -15.59
CA SER A 357 2.09 -48.34 -15.62
C SER A 357 1.48 -48.26 -14.22
N ASP A 358 1.80 -49.20 -13.33
CA ASP A 358 1.30 -49.23 -11.95
C ASP A 358 1.83 -48.03 -11.15
N LEU A 359 3.11 -47.70 -11.31
CA LEU A 359 3.75 -46.52 -10.72
C LEU A 359 3.09 -45.22 -11.20
N GLN A 360 2.82 -45.10 -12.50
CA GLN A 360 2.12 -43.94 -13.06
C GLN A 360 0.71 -43.81 -12.49
N LEU A 361 -0.07 -44.90 -12.49
CA LEU A 361 -1.43 -44.92 -11.94
C LEU A 361 -1.46 -44.56 -10.45
N LYS A 362 -0.51 -45.09 -9.67
CA LYS A 362 -0.38 -44.74 -8.26
C LYS A 362 -0.03 -43.27 -8.05
N GLY A 363 0.90 -42.73 -8.85
CA GLY A 363 1.23 -41.31 -8.83
C GLY A 363 0.02 -40.41 -9.13
N TYR A 364 -0.80 -40.77 -10.13
CA TYR A 364 -2.05 -40.06 -10.42
C TYR A 364 -3.07 -40.18 -9.29
N SER A 365 -3.24 -41.38 -8.72
CA SER A 365 -4.14 -41.60 -7.59
C SER A 365 -3.75 -40.76 -6.36
N ASP A 366 -2.47 -40.76 -5.99
CA ASP A 366 -1.95 -40.00 -4.85
C ASP A 366 -2.06 -38.49 -5.08
N HIS A 367 -1.91 -38.03 -6.33
CA HIS A 367 -2.13 -36.63 -6.68
C HIS A 367 -3.61 -36.23 -6.56
N ILE A 368 -4.52 -37.06 -7.06
CA ILE A 368 -5.97 -36.84 -6.96
C ILE A 368 -6.41 -36.82 -5.48
N GLN A 369 -5.89 -37.73 -4.67
CA GLN A 369 -6.21 -37.79 -3.24
C GLN A 369 -5.76 -36.52 -2.51
N ARG A 370 -4.52 -36.07 -2.72
CA ARG A 370 -4.03 -34.81 -2.13
C ARG A 370 -4.87 -33.61 -2.53
N LEU A 371 -5.24 -33.51 -3.81
CA LEU A 371 -6.13 -32.45 -4.28
C LEU A 371 -7.52 -32.52 -3.62
N ALA A 372 -8.04 -33.72 -3.35
CA ALA A 372 -9.31 -33.88 -2.65
C ALA A 372 -9.20 -33.44 -1.17
N GLU A 373 -8.12 -33.80 -0.48
CA GLU A 373 -7.85 -33.40 0.90
C GLU A 373 -7.70 -31.87 1.01
N ASP A 374 -6.92 -31.25 0.11
CA ASP A 374 -6.75 -29.81 0.04
C ASP A 374 -8.09 -29.10 -0.19
N ARG A 375 -8.96 -29.64 -1.06
CA ARG A 375 -10.30 -29.09 -1.29
C ARG A 375 -11.17 -29.13 -0.03
N VAL A 376 -11.12 -30.22 0.74
CA VAL A 376 -11.87 -30.35 2.00
C VAL A 376 -11.35 -29.36 3.04
N GLN A 377 -10.03 -29.24 3.20
CA GLN A 377 -9.41 -28.29 4.13
C GLN A 377 -9.75 -26.84 3.75
N ASN A 378 -9.66 -26.49 2.47
CA ASN A 378 -10.02 -25.17 1.97
C ASN A 378 -11.52 -24.86 2.18
N ALA A 379 -12.40 -25.83 1.95
CA ALA A 379 -13.83 -25.66 2.21
C ALA A 379 -14.12 -25.40 3.70
N ALA A 380 -13.48 -26.14 4.60
CA ALA A 380 -13.62 -25.93 6.03
C ALA A 380 -13.09 -24.56 6.49
N ALA A 381 -11.95 -24.12 5.94
CA ALA A 381 -11.39 -22.79 6.20
C ALA A 381 -12.33 -21.68 5.68
N LEU A 382 -12.91 -21.86 4.50
CA LEU A 382 -13.88 -20.92 3.93
C LEU A 382 -15.14 -20.82 4.81
N GLU A 383 -15.67 -21.95 5.28
CA GLU A 383 -16.84 -21.94 6.17
C GLU A 383 -16.52 -21.22 7.50
N ASN A 384 -15.34 -21.45 8.07
CA ASN A 384 -14.91 -20.76 9.29
C ASN A 384 -14.81 -19.23 9.09
N THR A 385 -14.20 -18.80 7.98
CA THR A 385 -14.09 -17.37 7.66
C THR A 385 -15.47 -16.74 7.42
N GLN A 386 -16.39 -17.44 6.75
CA GLN A 386 -17.77 -16.99 6.55
C GLN A 386 -18.53 -16.86 7.87
N ARG A 387 -18.33 -17.80 8.81
CA ARG A 387 -18.91 -17.74 10.16
C ARG A 387 -18.41 -16.51 10.92
N ARG A 388 -17.09 -16.30 10.95
CA ARG A 388 -16.47 -15.11 11.58
C ARG A 388 -16.96 -13.80 10.97
N LEU A 389 -17.12 -13.73 9.64
CA LEU A 389 -17.68 -12.56 8.97
C LEU A 389 -19.13 -12.30 9.39
N SER A 390 -19.92 -13.35 9.57
CA SER A 390 -21.31 -13.23 10.02
C SER A 390 -21.39 -12.70 11.46
N ASP A 391 -20.49 -13.15 12.34
CA ASP A 391 -20.41 -12.67 13.73
C ASP A 391 -19.95 -11.22 13.82
N VAL A 392 -18.97 -10.82 13.00
CA VAL A 392 -18.54 -9.42 12.89
C VAL A 392 -19.68 -8.54 12.36
N ARG A 393 -20.45 -9.00 11.38
CA ARG A 393 -21.63 -8.27 10.89
C ARG A 393 -22.68 -8.06 11.97
N LYS A 394 -23.01 -9.10 12.75
CA LYS A 394 -23.94 -8.99 13.89
C LYS A 394 -23.44 -7.99 14.92
N SER A 395 -22.16 -8.07 15.27
CA SER A 395 -21.54 -7.15 16.23
C SER A 395 -21.55 -5.70 15.73
N SER A 396 -21.30 -5.49 14.43
CA SER A 396 -21.37 -4.18 13.77
C SER A 396 -22.79 -3.61 13.80
N GLN A 397 -23.80 -4.42 13.50
CA GLN A 397 -25.21 -4.01 13.57
C GLN A 397 -25.61 -3.64 15.00
N GLN A 398 -25.17 -4.40 16.00
CA GLN A 398 -25.40 -4.08 17.41
C GLN A 398 -24.75 -2.74 17.79
N LEU A 399 -23.51 -2.50 17.36
CA LEU A 399 -22.81 -1.24 17.62
C LEU A 399 -23.54 -0.05 16.97
N MET A 400 -24.06 -0.21 15.74
CA MET A 400 -24.86 0.83 15.11
C MET A 400 -26.13 1.14 15.92
N GLY A 401 -26.85 0.11 16.40
CA GLY A 401 -28.02 0.32 17.26
C GLY A 401 -27.68 1.13 18.53
N THR A 402 -26.57 0.79 19.20
CA THR A 402 -26.12 1.56 20.38
C THR A 402 -25.70 2.99 20.05
N LEU A 403 -25.18 3.23 18.84
CA LEU A 403 -24.83 4.56 18.37
C LEU A 403 -26.09 5.40 18.10
N ASP A 404 -27.10 4.81 17.47
CA ASP A 404 -28.39 5.47 17.20
C ASP A 404 -29.10 5.84 18.51
N GLU A 405 -29.06 4.95 19.51
CA GLU A 405 -29.59 5.22 20.86
C GLU A 405 -28.84 6.35 21.56
N ALA A 406 -27.50 6.33 21.53
CA ALA A 406 -26.68 7.41 22.09
C ALA A 406 -26.94 8.75 21.37
N GLN A 407 -27.12 8.72 20.05
CA GLN A 407 -27.45 9.91 19.27
C GLN A 407 -28.82 10.47 19.66
N SER A 408 -29.84 9.62 19.77
CA SER A 408 -31.17 10.02 20.23
C SER A 408 -31.12 10.64 21.64
N GLN A 409 -30.32 10.07 22.54
CA GLN A 409 -30.11 10.62 23.89
C GLN A 409 -29.44 12.00 23.86
N VAL A 410 -28.44 12.21 23.00
CA VAL A 410 -27.78 13.50 22.83
C VAL A 410 -28.76 14.54 22.26
N GLU A 411 -29.57 14.17 21.28
CA GLU A 411 -30.61 15.04 20.71
C GLU A 411 -31.65 15.44 21.77
N GLY A 412 -32.12 14.48 22.58
CA GLY A 412 -33.01 14.74 23.71
C GLY A 412 -32.39 15.65 24.77
N SER A 413 -31.11 15.44 25.10
CA SER A 413 -30.35 16.29 26.04
C SER A 413 -30.19 17.71 25.50
N ARG A 414 -29.92 17.86 24.20
CA ARG A 414 -29.80 19.16 23.54
C ARG A 414 -31.12 19.92 23.53
N ALA A 415 -32.24 19.23 23.28
CA ALA A 415 -33.57 19.83 23.37
C ALA A 415 -33.87 20.33 24.79
N SER A 416 -33.55 19.52 25.80
CA SER A 416 -33.72 19.88 27.21
C SER A 416 -32.86 21.10 27.61
N LEU A 417 -31.60 21.15 27.16
CA LEU A 417 -30.73 22.31 27.36
C LEU A 417 -31.28 23.58 26.72
N ALA A 418 -31.85 23.49 25.51
CA ALA A 418 -32.48 24.62 24.85
C ALA A 418 -33.70 25.14 25.65
N GLN A 419 -34.53 24.23 26.20
CA GLN A 419 -35.65 24.60 27.06
C GLN A 419 -35.18 25.30 28.35
N LEU A 420 -34.13 24.78 29.00
CA LEU A 420 -33.55 25.40 30.19
C LEU A 420 -32.98 26.79 29.89
N GLN A 421 -32.36 26.98 28.73
CA GLN A 421 -31.86 28.29 28.31
C GLN A 421 -32.99 29.30 28.12
N ILE A 422 -34.09 28.89 27.49
CA ILE A 422 -35.30 29.72 27.34
C ILE A 422 -35.87 30.08 28.72
N ALA A 423 -35.98 29.11 29.63
CA ALA A 423 -36.47 29.37 30.99
C ALA A 423 -35.57 30.36 31.75
N LEU A 424 -34.25 30.22 31.64
CA LEU A 424 -33.28 31.13 32.25
C LEU A 424 -33.42 32.56 31.71
N GLU A 425 -33.65 32.73 30.40
CA GLU A 425 -33.88 34.04 29.79
C GLU A 425 -35.20 34.68 30.27
N LYS A 426 -36.27 33.87 30.42
CA LYS A 426 -37.54 34.32 31.02
C LYS A 426 -37.34 34.80 32.46
N GLU A 427 -36.66 34.02 33.29
CA GLU A 427 -36.35 34.40 34.68
C GLU A 427 -35.49 35.66 34.77
N ARG A 428 -34.55 35.85 33.84
CA ARG A 428 -33.75 37.09 33.76
C ARG A 428 -34.62 38.31 33.43
N PHE A 429 -35.57 38.16 32.51
CA PHE A 429 -36.50 39.22 32.14
C PHE A 429 -37.43 39.57 33.30
N GLU A 430 -38.02 38.56 33.94
CA GLU A 430 -38.90 38.75 35.10
C GLU A 430 -38.18 39.39 36.27
N ARG A 431 -36.95 38.95 36.58
CA ARG A 431 -36.11 39.59 37.60
C ARG A 431 -35.90 41.07 37.31
N LYS A 432 -35.57 41.42 36.06
CA LYS A 432 -35.34 42.81 35.67
C LYS A 432 -36.60 43.66 35.85
N ARG A 433 -37.77 43.13 35.51
CA ARG A 433 -39.05 43.81 35.73
C ARG A 433 -39.31 44.07 37.21
N VAL A 434 -39.08 43.07 38.07
CA VAL A 434 -39.22 43.22 39.53
C VAL A 434 -38.21 44.21 40.10
N GLU A 435 -36.97 44.21 39.63
CA GLU A 435 -35.95 45.20 40.01
C GLU A 435 -36.38 46.63 39.65
N GLU A 436 -36.92 46.83 38.45
CA GLU A 436 -37.47 48.13 38.01
C GLU A 436 -38.65 48.56 38.90
N ASP A 437 -39.60 47.67 39.20
CA ASP A 437 -40.72 47.93 40.10
C ASP A 437 -40.22 48.29 41.52
N LEU A 438 -39.25 47.56 42.07
CA LEU A 438 -38.64 47.84 43.37
C LEU A 438 -37.98 49.22 43.40
N ASP A 439 -37.26 49.61 42.34
CA ASP A 439 -36.65 50.94 42.24
C ASP A 439 -37.70 52.05 42.17
N THR A 440 -38.83 51.83 41.48
CA THR A 440 -39.94 52.80 41.49
C THR A 440 -40.56 52.96 42.88
N LEU A 441 -40.75 51.86 43.61
CA LEU A 441 -41.26 51.89 44.98
C LEU A 441 -40.27 52.54 45.94
N ARG A 442 -38.97 52.27 45.79
CA ARG A 442 -37.91 52.92 46.59
C ARG A 442 -37.92 54.43 46.39
N ARG A 443 -37.98 54.90 45.13
CA ARG A 443 -38.09 56.34 44.81
C ARG A 443 -39.36 56.97 45.40
N LYS A 444 -40.51 56.29 45.32
CA LYS A 444 -41.77 56.76 45.95
C LYS A 444 -41.65 56.84 47.48
N ALA A 445 -41.02 55.86 48.11
CA ALA A 445 -40.81 55.86 49.55
C ALA A 445 -39.89 57.01 50.01
N GLU A 446 -38.81 57.27 49.26
CA GLU A 446 -37.92 58.41 49.49
C GLU A 446 -38.65 59.75 49.34
N GLN A 447 -39.49 59.89 48.30
CA GLN A 447 -40.33 61.07 48.11
C GLN A 447 -41.30 61.26 49.29
N LEU A 448 -42.09 60.25 49.65
CA LEU A 448 -43.02 60.32 50.78
C LEU A 448 -42.30 60.63 52.10
N LYS A 449 -41.11 60.08 52.31
CA LYS A 449 -40.28 60.40 53.47
C LYS A 449 -39.88 61.88 53.49
N SER A 450 -39.44 62.43 52.35
CA SER A 450 -39.11 63.85 52.24
C SER A 450 -40.33 64.77 52.45
N GLU A 451 -41.50 64.39 51.93
CA GLU A 451 -42.77 65.11 52.13
C GLU A 451 -43.22 65.06 53.60
N ALA A 452 -43.09 63.91 54.25
CA ALA A 452 -43.36 63.76 55.68
C ALA A 452 -42.38 64.59 56.54
N GLU A 453 -41.10 64.64 56.16
CA GLU A 453 -40.09 65.43 56.86
C GLU A 453 -40.25 66.95 56.65
N GLY A 454 -40.68 67.38 55.47
CA GLY A 454 -40.92 68.79 55.10
C GLY A 454 -42.35 69.29 55.36
N SER A 455 -43.27 68.44 55.81
CA SER A 455 -44.64 68.84 56.12
C SER A 455 -44.68 69.82 57.29
N SER A 456 -45.41 70.93 57.11
CA SER A 456 -45.65 71.93 58.17
C SER A 456 -46.26 71.31 59.43
N VAL A 457 -46.97 70.19 59.31
CA VAL A 457 -47.53 69.44 60.45
C VAL A 457 -46.42 68.72 61.22
N ALA A 458 -45.48 68.07 60.53
CA ALA A 458 -44.34 67.41 61.17
C ALA A 458 -43.40 68.44 61.81
N GLU A 459 -43.20 69.58 61.18
CA GLU A 459 -42.41 70.69 61.73
C GLU A 459 -43.08 71.32 62.96
N LYS A 460 -44.39 71.56 62.92
CA LYS A 460 -45.18 72.00 64.09
C LYS A 460 -45.11 70.98 65.23
N LEU A 461 -45.26 69.69 64.97
CA LEU A 461 -45.13 68.65 66.00
C LEU A 461 -43.71 68.57 66.57
N ARG A 462 -42.67 68.75 65.74
CA ARG A 462 -41.28 68.85 66.23
C ARG A 462 -41.08 70.10 67.08
N GLN A 463 -41.69 71.23 66.73
CA GLN A 463 -41.66 72.46 67.50
C GLN A 463 -42.40 72.31 68.83
N GLU A 464 -43.62 71.77 68.83
CA GLU A 464 -44.37 71.44 70.04
C GLU A 464 -43.55 70.51 70.95
N LEU A 465 -42.90 69.48 70.40
CA LEU A 465 -42.00 68.60 71.18
C LEU A 465 -40.77 69.34 71.76
N ARG A 466 -40.21 70.31 71.03
CA ARG A 466 -39.14 71.17 71.57
C ARG A 466 -39.65 72.03 72.71
N GLU A 467 -40.81 72.66 72.55
CA GLU A 467 -41.46 73.48 73.57
C GLU A 467 -41.81 72.65 74.82
N TYR A 468 -42.41 71.47 74.66
CA TYR A 468 -42.65 70.55 75.78
C TYR A 468 -41.34 70.12 76.46
N LYS A 469 -40.27 69.86 75.70
CA LYS A 469 -38.96 69.57 76.28
C LYS A 469 -38.40 70.75 77.08
N GLU A 470 -38.53 71.99 76.61
CA GLU A 470 -38.10 73.19 77.34
C GLU A 470 -38.91 73.41 78.62
N ILE A 471 -40.24 73.23 78.58
CA ILE A 471 -41.11 73.34 79.78
C ILE A 471 -40.68 72.32 80.86
N LEU A 472 -40.28 71.13 80.42
CA LEU A 472 -39.82 70.05 81.27
C LEU A 472 -38.38 70.23 81.78
N LYS A 473 -37.59 71.21 81.29
CA LYS A 473 -36.28 71.52 81.85
C LYS A 473 -36.40 72.29 83.16
N CYS A 474 -35.54 71.96 84.12
CA CYS A 474 -35.40 72.70 85.37
C CYS A 474 -34.83 74.11 85.12
N SER A 475 -35.47 75.14 85.65
CA SER A 475 -35.08 76.55 85.45
C SER A 475 -33.77 76.96 86.14
N VAL A 476 -33.16 76.06 86.92
CA VAL A 476 -31.95 76.35 87.71
C VAL A 476 -30.69 75.74 87.09
N CYS A 477 -30.77 74.50 86.60
CA CYS A 477 -29.60 73.76 86.10
C CYS A 477 -29.65 73.41 84.60
N LEU A 478 -30.76 73.72 83.91
CA LEU A 478 -30.96 73.51 82.46
C LEU A 478 -30.82 72.06 81.92
N ASP A 479 -30.40 71.09 82.75
CA ASP A 479 -30.12 69.71 82.33
C ASP A 479 -31.07 68.64 82.91
N ARG A 480 -31.66 68.83 84.10
CA ARG A 480 -32.55 67.82 84.73
C ARG A 480 -34.03 68.07 84.41
N ARG A 481 -34.78 67.00 84.10
CA ARG A 481 -36.24 67.06 83.91
C ARG A 481 -36.95 67.35 85.24
N LYS A 482 -37.99 68.19 85.23
CA LYS A 482 -38.88 68.43 86.38
C LYS A 482 -39.62 67.14 86.73
N GLU A 483 -39.37 66.59 87.92
CA GLU A 483 -40.24 65.57 88.51
C GLU A 483 -41.59 66.24 88.83
N SER A 484 -42.68 65.68 88.30
CA SER A 484 -44.02 66.27 88.41
C SER A 484 -44.90 65.43 89.33
N ASN A 485 -45.65 66.14 90.20
CA ASN A 485 -46.74 65.58 91.00
C ASN A 485 -47.70 64.79 90.12
N GLU A 486 -48.09 63.61 90.61
CA GLU A 486 -48.76 62.51 89.88
C GLU A 486 -50.06 62.90 89.16
N THR A 487 -50.74 63.97 89.56
CA THR A 487 -52.03 64.40 88.98
C THR A 487 -51.91 65.22 87.69
N VAL A 488 -50.83 65.98 87.49
CA VAL A 488 -50.61 66.73 86.23
C VAL A 488 -50.04 65.81 85.15
N SER A 489 -49.23 64.83 85.56
CA SER A 489 -48.65 63.81 84.66
C SER A 489 -49.74 63.00 83.94
N VAL A 490 -50.80 62.58 84.63
CA VAL A 490 -51.87 61.74 84.05
C VAL A 490 -52.70 62.49 83.00
N LEU A 491 -53.05 63.76 83.23
CA LEU A 491 -53.84 64.55 82.26
C LEU A 491 -53.01 64.91 81.01
N VAL A 492 -51.75 65.26 81.21
CA VAL A 492 -50.80 65.50 80.10
C VAL A 492 -50.57 64.20 79.32
N TYR A 493 -50.41 63.06 80.00
CA TYR A 493 -50.33 61.76 79.34
C TYR A 493 -51.61 61.41 78.58
N LYS A 494 -52.80 61.68 79.12
CA LYS A 494 -54.07 61.36 78.46
C LYS A 494 -54.28 62.19 77.19
N GLU A 495 -53.93 63.47 77.21
CA GLU A 495 -54.03 64.34 76.04
C GLU A 495 -52.91 64.09 75.02
N LEU A 496 -51.69 63.81 75.47
CA LEU A 496 -50.62 63.32 74.58
C LEU A 496 -51.01 62.00 73.93
N LEU A 497 -51.56 61.04 74.68
CA LEU A 497 -52.01 59.77 74.14
C LEU A 497 -53.13 59.99 73.13
N ARG A 498 -54.11 60.88 73.41
CA ARG A 498 -55.18 61.22 72.47
C ARG A 498 -54.63 61.82 71.17
N ARG A 499 -53.71 62.79 71.27
CA ARG A 499 -53.07 63.44 70.11
C ARG A 499 -52.20 62.48 69.31
N VAL A 500 -51.41 61.65 69.99
CA VAL A 500 -50.60 60.59 69.36
C VAL A 500 -51.49 59.57 68.67
N THR A 501 -52.63 59.19 69.26
CA THR A 501 -53.58 58.25 68.64
C THR A 501 -54.20 58.84 67.37
N VAL A 502 -54.59 60.12 67.40
CA VAL A 502 -55.14 60.83 66.24
C VAL A 502 -54.09 61.03 65.14
N SER A 503 -52.86 61.40 65.48
CA SER A 503 -51.76 61.49 64.52
C SER A 503 -51.38 60.12 63.95
N ALA A 504 -51.37 59.06 64.76
CA ALA A 504 -51.13 57.69 64.29
C ALA A 504 -52.25 57.24 63.33
N GLN A 505 -53.52 57.55 63.62
CA GLN A 505 -54.64 57.32 62.70
C GLN A 505 -54.45 58.06 61.37
N PHE A 506 -54.03 59.33 61.42
CA PHE A 506 -53.81 60.14 60.21
C PHE A 506 -52.66 59.60 59.36
N VAL A 507 -51.58 59.12 60.00
CA VAL A 507 -50.43 58.49 59.33
C VAL A 507 -50.81 57.14 58.74
N LEU A 508 -51.58 56.30 59.46
CA LEU A 508 -52.10 55.03 58.93
C LEU A 508 -53.05 55.23 57.73
N GLN A 509 -53.82 56.32 57.75
CA GLN A 509 -54.70 56.69 56.64
C GLN A 509 -53.92 57.24 55.44
N ALA A 510 -52.87 58.02 55.66
CA ALA A 510 -51.98 58.55 54.61
C ALA A 510 -51.10 57.46 53.97
N LEU A 511 -50.71 56.43 54.72
CA LEU A 511 -49.96 55.27 54.22
C LEU A 511 -50.87 54.22 53.53
N GLY A 512 -52.18 54.47 53.44
CA GLY A 512 -53.13 53.58 52.75
C GLY A 512 -53.41 52.25 53.47
N LEU A 513 -52.98 52.10 54.73
CA LEU A 513 -53.13 50.88 55.54
C LEU A 513 -54.45 50.83 56.32
N MET A 514 -55.26 51.90 56.26
CA MET A 514 -56.62 51.96 56.83
C MET A 514 -57.62 52.34 55.74
N THR A 515 -58.26 51.34 55.12
CA THR A 515 -59.45 51.55 54.30
C THR A 515 -60.68 51.61 55.21
N SER A 516 -61.26 52.80 55.30
CA SER A 516 -62.61 53.12 55.80
C SER A 516 -62.96 52.91 57.30
N ASN A 517 -63.57 53.97 57.82
CA ASN A 517 -64.33 54.18 59.05
C ASN A 517 -65.08 52.95 59.63
N PRO A 518 -65.03 52.67 60.96
CA PRO A 518 -65.77 51.58 61.58
C PRO A 518 -67.19 52.03 61.96
N TYR A 519 -68.09 52.15 60.99
CA TYR A 519 -69.54 52.10 61.22
C TYR A 519 -70.21 51.65 59.92
N THR A 520 -70.17 50.35 59.67
CA THR A 520 -71.30 49.49 59.24
C THR A 520 -70.76 48.09 58.95
N SER A 521 -71.08 47.16 59.85
CA SER A 521 -71.12 45.75 59.52
C SER A 521 -72.24 45.53 58.52
N ASP A 522 -71.94 44.94 57.35
CA ASP A 522 -72.55 43.66 56.96
C ASP A 522 -72.22 43.26 55.51
N GLN A 523 -71.97 41.96 55.38
CA GLN A 523 -72.05 41.12 54.18
C GLN A 523 -70.84 40.93 53.24
N LYS A 524 -70.48 39.63 53.17
CA LYS A 524 -69.83 38.85 52.10
C LYS A 524 -68.30 38.82 52.04
N PHE A 525 -67.72 37.97 52.89
CA PHE A 525 -66.56 37.14 52.50
C PHE A 525 -67.07 35.74 52.16
N GLN A 526 -67.11 35.43 50.86
CA GLN A 526 -67.35 34.08 50.35
C GLN A 526 -66.24 33.76 49.34
N VAL A 527 -65.33 32.88 49.77
CA VAL A 527 -64.69 31.79 49.00
C VAL A 527 -64.14 32.12 47.60
N MET A 528 -62.81 32.14 47.47
CA MET A 528 -62.08 31.38 46.44
C MET A 528 -60.56 31.44 46.66
N LEU A 529 -59.98 30.32 47.12
CA LEU A 529 -58.58 29.95 46.92
C LEU A 529 -58.58 28.52 46.36
N PRO A 530 -58.08 28.27 45.14
CA PRO A 530 -57.36 27.05 44.80
C PRO A 530 -55.86 27.40 44.73
N GLY A 531 -54.89 26.60 45.11
CA GLY A 531 -54.80 25.19 45.42
C GLY A 531 -53.30 24.89 45.32
N PHE A 532 -52.65 24.62 46.45
CA PHE A 532 -51.28 24.12 46.52
C PHE A 532 -51.36 22.71 47.09
N ASP A 533 -51.53 21.74 46.20
CA ASP A 533 -51.34 20.32 46.51
C ASP A 533 -49.96 19.90 46.01
N SER A 534 -49.10 19.48 46.93
CA SER A 534 -48.34 18.22 46.89
C SER A 534 -47.16 18.27 47.85
N MET A 535 -47.45 18.02 49.13
CA MET A 535 -46.48 17.38 50.02
C MET A 535 -46.98 15.96 50.30
N VAL A 536 -46.21 15.02 49.77
CA VAL A 536 -45.95 13.64 50.22
C VAL A 536 -46.58 13.25 51.57
N PRO A 537 -47.29 12.12 51.62
CA PRO A 537 -47.37 11.31 52.83
C PRO A 537 -46.43 10.10 52.73
N PHE A 538 -45.59 9.97 53.75
CA PHE A 538 -44.92 8.76 54.17
C PHE A 538 -45.97 7.73 54.63
N GLU A 539 -45.86 6.48 54.18
CA GLU A 539 -46.42 5.31 54.87
C GLU A 539 -45.29 4.37 55.32
N PRO A 540 -45.46 3.61 56.41
CA PRO A 540 -44.40 2.79 57.02
C PRO A 540 -44.41 1.31 56.57
N ALA A 541 -43.29 0.66 56.88
CA ALA A 541 -42.87 -0.69 56.53
C ALA A 541 -43.80 -1.87 56.93
N LEU A 542 -43.65 -3.02 56.25
CA LEU A 542 -43.19 -4.32 56.82
C LEU A 542 -43.21 -5.50 55.79
N VAL A 543 -42.03 -6.15 55.65
CA VAL A 543 -41.75 -7.63 55.55
C VAL A 543 -41.96 -8.41 54.23
N HIS A 544 -40.82 -8.68 53.55
CA HIS A 544 -40.20 -9.95 53.03
C HIS A 544 -41.03 -11.25 52.77
N PRO A 545 -40.44 -12.31 52.15
CA PRO A 545 -39.67 -12.44 50.89
C PRO A 545 -40.22 -13.60 50.01
N GLY A 546 -39.77 -13.70 48.76
CA GLY A 546 -40.04 -14.85 47.87
C GLY A 546 -39.25 -14.75 46.59
#